data_AF-A0A918XI19-F1
#
_entry.id   AF-A0A918XI19-F1
#
_cell.length_a   1.000
_cell.length_b   1.000
_cell.length_c   1.000
_cell.angle_alpha   90.00
_cell.angle_beta   90.00
_cell.angle_gamma   90.00
#
_symmetry.space_group_name_H-M   'P 1'
#
loop_
_entity.id
_entity.type
_entity.pdbx_description
1 polymer ?
#
loop_
_entity_poly.entity_id
_entity_poly.type
_entity_poly.pdbx_seq_one_letter_code
_entity_poly.pdbx_strand_id
1 'polypeptide(L)'
;MNKPVIKPDPLYQLLRNEDVQAFNAQRDTLDTSELQSGDYRGRDLRTMNADGLDFSNAYFRNSDLSGIDFRNTNLEGASLMDAKLSGCYFPAEISAEEIRLSLDTGTRLRYDRRK
;
A
#
# COMPACT_ATOMS: atom_id res chain seq x y z
N MET A 1 -18.85 -3.22 0.22
CA MET A 1 -17.49 -2.79 0.57
C MET A 1 -17.13 -3.40 1.90
N ASN A 2 -16.10 -4.27 1.95
CA ASN A 2 -15.57 -4.69 3.23
C ASN A 2 -14.87 -3.49 3.88
N LYS A 3 -15.21 -3.22 5.14
CA LYS A 3 -14.56 -2.17 5.92
C LYS A 3 -13.09 -2.56 6.15
N PRO A 4 -12.15 -1.60 6.23
CA PRO A 4 -10.79 -1.89 6.67
C PRO A 4 -10.80 -2.63 8.01
N VAL A 5 -9.97 -3.65 8.15
CA VAL A 5 -9.87 -4.49 9.36
C VAL A 5 -8.45 -4.40 9.92
N ILE A 6 -8.34 -4.21 11.23
CA ILE A 6 -7.08 -4.41 11.95
C ILE A 6 -6.97 -5.90 12.23
N LYS A 7 -5.99 -6.54 11.60
CA LYS A 7 -5.80 -8.00 11.63
C LYS A 7 -4.76 -8.39 12.68
N PRO A 8 -4.88 -9.53 13.35
CA PRO A 8 -3.90 -9.96 14.35
C PRO A 8 -2.59 -10.50 13.74
N ASP A 9 -2.52 -10.65 12.41
CA ASP A 9 -1.36 -11.19 11.71
C ASP A 9 -0.05 -10.45 12.06
N PRO A 10 1.03 -11.18 12.40
CA PRO A 10 2.27 -10.58 12.86
C PRO A 10 2.88 -9.63 11.82
N LEU A 11 2.90 -10.00 10.54
CA LEU A 11 3.55 -9.19 9.50
C LEU A 11 2.74 -7.90 9.24
N TYR A 12 1.41 -8.00 9.20
CA TYR A 12 0.50 -6.85 9.18
C TYR A 12 0.73 -5.91 10.37
N GLN A 13 0.87 -6.48 11.58
CA GLN A 13 1.05 -5.69 12.80
C GLN A 13 2.38 -4.92 12.82
N LEU A 14 3.45 -5.43 12.20
CA LEU A 14 4.71 -4.69 12.07
C LEU A 14 4.50 -3.38 11.30
N LEU A 15 3.81 -3.41 10.15
CA LEU A 15 3.46 -2.18 9.42
C LEU A 15 2.51 -1.28 10.21
N ARG A 16 1.55 -1.86 10.94
CA ARG A 16 0.59 -1.08 11.73
C ARG A 16 1.26 -0.34 12.90
N ASN A 17 2.35 -0.90 13.42
CA ASN A 17 3.17 -0.35 14.49
C ASN A 17 4.38 0.42 13.96
N GLU A 18 4.47 0.64 12.64
CA GLU A 18 5.55 1.39 11.98
C GLU A 18 6.95 0.76 12.16
N ASP A 19 7.01 -0.53 12.49
CA ASP A 19 8.24 -1.31 12.55
C ASP A 19 8.60 -1.86 11.16
N VAL A 20 8.91 -0.92 10.25
CA VAL A 20 9.24 -1.21 8.85
C VAL A 20 10.54 -2.02 8.74
N GLN A 21 11.48 -1.83 9.68
CA GLN A 21 12.72 -2.60 9.70
C GLN A 21 12.47 -4.08 9.97
N ALA A 22 11.70 -4.40 11.02
CA ALA A 22 11.35 -5.78 11.32
C ALA A 22 10.44 -6.38 10.24
N PHE A 23 9.54 -5.59 9.64
CA PHE A 23 8.74 -6.02 8.49
C PHE A 23 9.64 -6.46 7.33
N ASN A 24 10.57 -5.61 6.91
CA ASN A 24 11.49 -5.91 5.82
C ASN A 24 12.35 -7.15 6.10
N ALA A 25 12.73 -7.39 7.37
CA ALA A 25 13.49 -8.57 7.76
C ALA A 25 12.67 -9.88 7.76
N GLN A 26 11.34 -9.80 7.80
CA GLN A 26 10.45 -10.96 7.97
C GLN A 26 9.51 -11.20 6.79
N ARG A 27 9.36 -10.25 5.85
CA ARG A 27 8.41 -10.36 4.74
C ARG A 27 8.63 -11.57 3.83
N ASP A 28 9.86 -12.07 3.74
CA ASP A 28 10.22 -13.20 2.88
C ASP A 28 10.05 -14.55 3.60
N THR A 29 9.78 -14.54 4.91
CA THR A 29 9.66 -15.74 5.74
C THR A 29 8.27 -15.93 6.33
N LEU A 30 7.51 -14.84 6.52
CA LEU A 30 6.14 -14.87 7.02
C LEU A 30 5.11 -14.84 5.88
N ASP A 31 3.88 -15.22 6.20
CA ASP A 31 2.76 -15.10 5.27
C ASP A 31 2.44 -13.64 5.00
N THR A 32 2.31 -13.29 3.71
CA THR A 32 1.97 -11.94 3.23
C THR A 32 0.50 -11.80 2.85
N SER A 33 -0.27 -12.90 2.91
CA SER A 33 -1.69 -12.96 2.51
C SER A 33 -2.64 -12.14 3.40
N GLU A 34 -2.13 -11.61 4.51
CA GLU A 34 -2.90 -10.77 5.42
C GLU A 34 -2.70 -9.27 5.19
N LEU A 35 -1.90 -8.86 4.20
CA LEU A 35 -1.67 -7.46 3.86
C LEU A 35 -2.81 -6.83 3.03
N GLN A 36 -3.57 -7.65 2.31
CA GLN A 36 -4.74 -7.19 1.54
C GLN A 36 -5.82 -6.60 2.45
N SER A 37 -6.52 -5.58 1.97
CA SER A 37 -7.59 -4.88 2.69
C SER A 37 -7.16 -4.32 4.06
N GLY A 38 -5.85 -4.14 4.27
CA GLY A 38 -5.28 -3.64 5.52
C GLY A 38 -5.58 -2.16 5.80
N ASP A 39 -5.60 -1.80 7.09
CA ASP A 39 -5.73 -0.42 7.55
C ASP A 39 -4.36 0.18 7.91
N TYR A 40 -3.75 0.86 6.95
CA TYR A 40 -2.45 1.53 7.09
C TYR A 40 -2.59 3.06 7.20
N ARG A 41 -3.78 3.54 7.56
CA ARG A 41 -4.06 4.98 7.63
C ARG A 41 -3.19 5.66 8.68
N GLY A 42 -2.61 6.80 8.29
CA GLY A 42 -1.77 7.64 9.14
C GLY A 42 -0.55 6.90 9.68
N ARG A 43 0.04 6.01 8.89
CA ARG A 43 1.30 5.31 9.22
C ARG A 43 2.47 5.92 8.48
N ASP A 44 3.64 5.98 9.12
CA ASP A 44 4.90 6.18 8.43
C ASP A 44 5.43 4.83 7.92
N LEU A 45 5.38 4.61 6.61
CA LEU A 45 5.83 3.37 5.97
C LEU A 45 7.05 3.60 5.08
N ARG A 46 7.72 4.75 5.21
CA ARG A 46 8.94 5.03 4.44
C ARG A 46 9.93 3.89 4.63
N THR A 47 10.67 3.57 3.56
CA THR A 47 11.65 2.46 3.50
C THR A 47 11.07 1.05 3.47
N MET A 48 9.74 0.87 3.42
CA MET A 48 9.12 -0.44 3.24
C MET A 48 9.51 -1.06 1.89
N ASN A 49 9.96 -2.31 1.92
CA ASN A 49 10.14 -3.11 0.71
C ASN A 49 8.79 -3.65 0.26
N ALA A 50 8.20 -3.02 -0.77
CA ALA A 50 6.90 -3.40 -1.32
C ALA A 50 6.98 -4.42 -2.47
N ASP A 51 8.18 -4.84 -2.88
CA ASP A 51 8.41 -5.63 -4.09
C ASP A 51 7.66 -6.97 -4.06
N GLY A 52 6.73 -7.20 -5.00
CA GLY A 52 5.95 -8.43 -5.07
C GLY A 52 4.85 -8.58 -4.00
N LEU A 53 4.59 -7.56 -3.17
CA LEU A 53 3.50 -7.62 -2.18
C LEU A 53 2.13 -7.37 -2.81
N ASP A 54 1.10 -7.87 -2.13
CA ASP A 54 -0.30 -7.59 -2.44
C ASP A 54 -0.94 -6.70 -1.37
N PHE A 55 -1.08 -5.42 -1.70
CA PHE A 55 -1.84 -4.44 -0.92
C PHE A 55 -3.18 -4.10 -1.58
N SER A 56 -3.73 -5.02 -2.38
CA SER A 56 -5.03 -4.81 -2.98
C SER A 56 -6.06 -4.48 -1.91
N ASN A 57 -6.91 -3.53 -2.24
CA ASN A 57 -7.96 -3.00 -1.38
C ASN A 57 -7.51 -2.29 -0.08
N ALA A 58 -6.21 -2.09 0.15
CA ALA A 58 -5.69 -1.45 1.36
C ALA A 58 -6.02 0.04 1.46
N TYR A 59 -5.90 0.59 2.67
CA TYR A 59 -6.17 1.99 2.97
C TYR A 59 -4.92 2.70 3.47
N PHE A 60 -4.39 3.63 2.67
CA PHE A 60 -3.17 4.40 2.96
C PHE A 60 -3.47 5.87 3.25
N ARG A 61 -4.71 6.20 3.68
CA ARG A 61 -5.08 7.60 3.90
C ARG A 61 -4.14 8.28 4.90
N ASN A 62 -3.61 9.45 4.57
CA ASN A 62 -2.65 10.22 5.40
C ASN A 62 -1.34 9.49 5.74
N SER A 63 -0.98 8.38 5.07
CA SER A 63 0.29 7.69 5.33
C SER A 63 1.46 8.38 4.64
N ASP A 64 2.66 8.21 5.18
CA ASP A 64 3.90 8.59 4.48
C ASP A 64 4.43 7.39 3.70
N LEU A 65 4.28 7.42 2.37
CA LEU A 65 4.77 6.38 1.47
C LEU A 65 6.00 6.84 0.69
N SER A 66 6.57 8.00 1.03
CA SER A 66 7.57 8.68 0.20
C SER A 66 8.78 7.77 -0.09
N GLY A 67 9.17 7.71 -1.37
CA GLY A 67 10.33 6.95 -1.84
C GLY A 67 10.14 5.45 -1.98
N ILE A 68 8.94 4.91 -1.75
CA ILE A 68 8.68 3.47 -1.92
C ILE A 68 8.56 3.11 -3.40
N ASP A 69 9.17 2.00 -3.79
CA ASP A 69 9.01 1.41 -5.12
C ASP A 69 7.85 0.40 -5.13
N PHE A 70 6.75 0.76 -5.78
CA PHE A 70 5.57 -0.10 -5.93
C PHE A 70 5.49 -0.78 -7.29
N ARG A 71 6.53 -0.75 -8.15
CA ARG A 71 6.41 -1.23 -9.55
C ARG A 71 5.91 -2.67 -9.68
N ASN A 72 6.25 -3.53 -8.72
CA ASN A 72 5.85 -4.93 -8.68
C ASN A 72 4.82 -5.22 -7.58
N THR A 73 4.15 -4.20 -7.05
CA THR A 73 3.18 -4.33 -5.95
C THR A 73 1.76 -4.27 -6.48
N ASN A 74 0.90 -5.21 -6.09
CA ASN A 74 -0.52 -5.11 -6.39
C ASN A 74 -1.16 -4.04 -5.48
N LEU A 75 -1.72 -3.00 -6.11
CA LEU A 75 -2.40 -1.88 -5.47
C LEU A 75 -3.86 -1.77 -5.95
N GLU A 76 -4.39 -2.79 -6.64
CA GLU A 76 -5.75 -2.77 -7.19
C GLU A 76 -6.74 -2.50 -6.04
N GLY A 77 -7.54 -1.46 -6.21
CA GLY A 77 -8.51 -1.04 -5.22
C GLY A 77 -7.93 -0.31 -3.99
N ALA A 78 -6.62 -0.10 -3.87
CA ALA A 78 -6.08 0.66 -2.75
C ALA A 78 -6.54 2.13 -2.80
N SER A 79 -6.61 2.80 -1.65
CA SER A 79 -6.93 4.23 -1.56
C SER A 79 -5.73 5.01 -1.01
N LEU A 80 -5.28 6.02 -1.76
CA LEU A 80 -4.13 6.86 -1.45
C LEU A 80 -4.51 8.26 -0.92
N MET A 81 -5.77 8.48 -0.54
CA MET A 81 -6.28 9.81 -0.15
C MET A 81 -5.33 10.52 0.82
N ASP A 82 -4.91 11.75 0.51
CA ASP A 82 -4.02 12.54 1.37
C ASP A 82 -2.65 11.88 1.71
N ALA A 83 -2.23 10.80 1.03
CA ALA A 83 -0.94 10.15 1.28
C ALA A 83 0.24 10.97 0.72
N LYS A 84 1.42 10.86 1.33
CA LYS A 84 2.64 11.45 0.78
C LYS A 84 3.30 10.46 -0.19
N LEU A 85 3.41 10.84 -1.45
CA LEU A 85 3.88 9.98 -2.55
C LEU A 85 5.18 10.48 -3.21
N SER A 86 5.90 11.41 -2.58
CA SER A 86 7.11 12.00 -3.18
C SER A 86 8.15 10.92 -3.45
N GLY A 87 8.63 10.82 -4.69
CA GLY A 87 9.65 9.85 -5.08
C GLY A 87 9.16 8.40 -5.19
N CYS A 88 7.85 8.13 -5.14
CA CYS A 88 7.34 6.78 -5.35
C CYS A 88 7.40 6.37 -6.82
N TYR A 89 7.66 5.09 -7.07
CA TYR A 89 7.35 4.46 -8.35
C TYR A 89 6.05 3.68 -8.23
N PHE A 90 5.25 3.65 -9.29
CA PHE A 90 3.99 2.91 -9.36
C PHE A 90 4.05 1.86 -10.48
N PRO A 91 3.18 0.83 -10.44
CA PRO A 91 2.97 -0.08 -11.56
C PRO A 91 2.64 0.68 -12.84
N ALA A 92 3.19 0.24 -13.98
CA ALA A 92 3.04 0.90 -15.28
C ALA A 92 1.60 0.89 -15.83
N GLU A 93 0.76 0.05 -15.23
CA GLU A 93 -0.65 -0.16 -15.49
C GLU A 93 -1.54 0.87 -14.78
N ILE A 94 -1.02 1.60 -13.77
CA ILE A 94 -1.76 2.67 -13.09
C ILE A 94 -1.35 4.01 -13.72
N SER A 95 -2.31 4.70 -14.35
CA SER A 95 -2.03 6.00 -14.94
C SER A 95 -1.78 7.07 -13.87
N ALA A 96 -1.01 8.10 -14.22
CA ALA A 96 -0.83 9.27 -13.35
C ALA A 96 -2.17 9.93 -12.97
N GLU A 97 -3.14 9.92 -13.87
CA GLU A 97 -4.50 10.43 -13.63
C GLU A 97 -5.23 9.61 -12.57
N GLU A 98 -5.14 8.27 -12.61
CA GLU A 98 -5.75 7.40 -11.61
C GLU A 98 -5.08 7.57 -10.24
N ILE A 99 -3.75 7.70 -10.20
CA ILE A 99 -3.00 7.99 -8.96
C ILE A 99 -3.48 9.32 -8.36
N ARG A 100 -3.57 10.37 -9.17
CA ARG A 100 -4.05 11.69 -8.73
C ARG A 100 -5.51 11.64 -8.27
N LEU A 101 -6.38 10.94 -9.01
CA LEU A 101 -7.77 10.80 -8.63
C LEU A 101 -7.91 10.12 -7.27
N SER A 102 -7.13 9.05 -7.00
CA SER A 102 -7.14 8.39 -5.69
C SER A 102 -6.59 9.29 -4.58
N LEU A 103 -5.50 10.01 -4.86
CA LEU A 103 -4.87 10.94 -3.92
C LEU A 103 -5.81 12.08 -3.51
N ASP A 104 -6.48 12.70 -4.48
CA ASP A 104 -7.26 13.93 -4.29
C ASP A 104 -8.70 13.64 -3.83
N THR A 105 -9.28 12.52 -4.26
CA THR A 105 -10.71 12.22 -4.04
C THR A 105 -10.96 10.94 -3.24
N GLY A 106 -9.92 10.15 -2.98
CA GLY A 106 -10.01 8.88 -2.26
C GLY A 106 -10.73 7.78 -3.01
N THR A 107 -10.92 7.93 -4.32
CA THR A 107 -11.30 6.81 -5.18
C THR A 107 -10.29 5.66 -5.05
N ARG A 108 -10.77 4.46 -5.34
CA ARG A 108 -9.96 3.24 -5.26
C ARG A 108 -9.23 3.07 -6.59
N LEU A 109 -7.92 2.89 -6.53
CA LEU A 109 -7.07 2.71 -7.71
C LEU A 109 -7.58 1.57 -8.59
N ARG A 110 -7.51 1.76 -9.90
CA ARG A 110 -7.86 0.75 -10.90
C ARG A 110 -6.73 0.62 -11.90
N TYR A 111 -6.34 -0.60 -12.18
CA TYR A 111 -5.35 -0.90 -13.21
C TYR A 111 -6.00 -0.73 -14.59
N ASP A 112 -5.28 -0.07 -15.51
CA ASP A 112 -5.70 -0.07 -16.91
C ASP A 112 -5.43 -1.45 -17.51
N ARG A 113 -6.50 -2.16 -17.83
CA ARG A 113 -6.44 -3.51 -18.42
C ARG A 113 -6.30 -3.49 -19.95
N ARG A 114 -6.04 -2.33 -20.55
CA ARG A 114 -5.98 -2.13 -22.00
C ARG A 114 -4.55 -2.12 -22.56
N LYS A 115 -3.55 -2.53 -21.78
CA LYS A 115 -2.17 -2.72 -22.25
C LYS A 115 -1.85 -4.21 -22.38
#